data_AF-A0A652PA86-F1
#
_entry.id   AF-A0A652PA86-F1
#
_cell.length_a   1.000
_cell.length_b   1.000
_cell.length_c   1.000
_cell.angle_alpha   90.00
_cell.angle_beta   90.00
_cell.angle_gamma   90.00
#
_symmetry.space_group_name_H-M   'P 1'
#
loop_
_entity.id
_entity.type
_entity.pdbx_description
1 polymer ?
#
loop_
_entity_poly.entity_id
_entity_poly.type
_entity_poly.pdbx_seq_one_letter_code
_entity_poly.pdbx_strand_id
1 'polypeptide(L)'
;MVNLSKAATATTVHAKDTTYLCGKPTGGWIDAGEEKTYTFAPGATAKLSDLNNMLHAVPLAQFAAHTDFCLNHTSAPDTEPCYDRGTHEIVLDGSGRITNIVEVGLVKQVVTP
;
A
#
# COMPACT_ATOMS: atom_id res chain seq x y z
N MET A 1 6.18 4.73 4.75
CA MET A 1 6.08 3.56 3.85
C MET A 1 5.93 2.33 4.71
N VAL A 2 4.92 1.52 4.42
CA VAL A 2 4.64 0.27 5.13
C VAL A 2 4.41 -0.85 4.11
N ASN A 3 4.79 -2.08 4.43
CA ASN A 3 4.40 -3.25 3.65
C ASN A 3 3.24 -3.93 4.34
N LEU A 4 2.18 -4.25 3.60
CA LEU A 4 1.08 -5.03 4.14
C LEU A 4 1.56 -6.43 4.49
N SER A 5 1.28 -6.89 5.71
CA SER A 5 1.60 -8.25 6.16
C SER A 5 0.43 -9.22 5.98
N LYS A 6 -0.78 -8.68 5.80
CA LYS A 6 -2.05 -9.40 5.56
C LYS A 6 -2.94 -8.56 4.65
N ALA A 7 -3.98 -9.18 4.09
CA ALA A 7 -5.00 -8.46 3.33
C ALA A 7 -5.62 -7.36 4.21
N ALA A 8 -5.76 -6.17 3.65
CA ALA A 8 -6.47 -5.10 4.33
C ALA A 8 -7.97 -5.40 4.37
N THR A 9 -8.65 -4.82 5.34
CA THR A 9 -10.12 -4.75 5.35
C THR A 9 -10.56 -3.32 5.10
N ALA A 10 -11.87 -3.09 4.97
CA ALA A 10 -12.40 -1.73 4.88
C ALA A 10 -12.18 -0.90 6.16
N THR A 11 -11.73 -1.51 7.26
CA THR A 11 -11.55 -0.83 8.56
C THR A 11 -10.14 -0.94 9.12
N THR A 12 -9.37 -1.96 8.74
CA THR A 12 -8.07 -2.28 9.34
C THR A 12 -6.99 -2.59 8.31
N VAL A 13 -5.75 -2.22 8.66
CA VAL A 13 -4.54 -2.51 7.92
C VAL A 13 -3.52 -3.13 8.86
N HIS A 14 -3.00 -4.31 8.51
CA HIS A 14 -1.87 -4.94 9.19
C HIS A 14 -0.63 -4.75 8.34
N ALA A 15 0.37 -4.05 8.89
CA ALA A 15 1.53 -3.67 8.11
C ALA A 15 2.79 -3.54 8.99
N LYS A 16 3.94 -3.71 8.36
CA LYS A 16 5.25 -3.42 8.97
C LYS A 16 5.81 -2.14 8.40
N ASP A 17 6.54 -1.39 9.20
CA ASP A 17 7.34 -0.28 8.68
C ASP A 17 8.35 -0.82 7.66
N THR A 18 8.88 0.06 6.83
CA THR A 18 9.87 -0.34 5.82
C THR A 18 11.12 0.49 5.89
N THR A 19 12.23 -0.11 5.47
CA THR A 19 13.47 0.61 5.17
C THR A 19 13.81 0.42 3.69
N TYR A 20 14.37 1.45 3.06
CA TYR A 20 14.80 1.37 1.67
C TYR A 20 16.19 0.72 1.61
N LEU A 21 16.31 -0.42 0.93
CA LEU A 21 17.58 -1.08 0.73
C LEU A 21 18.14 -0.76 -0.67
N CYS A 22 19.25 -0.03 -0.70
CA CYS A 22 20.05 0.18 -1.91
C CYS A 22 20.99 -1.02 -2.15
N GLY A 23 21.09 -1.55 -3.37
CA GLY A 23 22.22 -2.43 -3.76
C GLY A 23 21.96 -3.88 -4.19
N LYS A 24 20.76 -4.24 -4.62
CA LYS A 24 20.45 -5.47 -5.39
C LYS A 24 19.77 -5.05 -6.72
N PRO A 25 19.64 -5.91 -7.75
CA PRO A 25 19.36 -5.45 -9.13
C PRO A 25 18.16 -4.49 -9.27
N THR A 26 17.21 -4.53 -8.34
CA THR A 26 16.25 -3.46 -8.07
C THR A 26 16.31 -3.09 -6.57
N GLY A 27 16.53 -1.81 -6.26
CA GLY A 27 16.36 -1.28 -4.89
C GLY A 27 14.88 -1.30 -4.51
N GLY A 28 14.57 -1.44 -3.22
CA GLY A 28 13.18 -1.59 -2.78
C GLY A 28 12.95 -1.42 -1.29
N TRP A 29 11.68 -1.36 -0.91
CA TRP A 29 11.22 -1.24 0.48
C TRP A 29 11.10 -2.63 1.09
N ILE A 30 11.94 -2.90 2.10
CA ILE A 30 11.91 -4.16 2.84
C ILE A 30 11.31 -3.93 4.22
N ASP A 31 10.66 -4.97 4.77
CA ASP A 31 10.11 -4.95 6.11
C ASP A 31 11.16 -4.55 7.15
N ALA A 32 10.76 -3.68 8.06
CA ALA A 32 11.54 -3.22 9.19
C ALA A 32 10.67 -3.23 10.45
N GLY A 33 11.17 -3.88 11.51
CA GLY A 33 10.47 -3.94 12.79
C GLY A 33 9.27 -4.89 12.82
N GLU A 34 8.44 -4.69 13.85
CA GLU A 34 7.30 -5.55 14.15
C GLU A 34 6.03 -5.16 13.36
N GLU A 35 5.09 -6.10 13.24
CA GLU A 35 3.78 -5.84 12.66
C GLU A 35 2.99 -4.87 13.54
N LYS A 36 2.36 -3.89 12.90
CA LYS A 36 1.45 -2.94 13.51
C LYS A 36 0.06 -3.10 12.91
N THR A 37 -0.95 -2.78 13.72
CA THR A 37 -2.34 -2.70 13.27
C THR A 37 -2.78 -1.24 13.25
N TYR A 38 -3.29 -0.81 12.12
CA TYR A 38 -3.84 0.51 11.90
C TYR A 38 -5.34 0.40 11.63
N THR A 39 -6.09 1.44 12.01
CA THR A 39 -7.52 1.58 11.66
C THR A 39 -7.71 2.80 10.77
N PHE A 40 -8.68 2.76 9.87
CA PHE A 40 -9.06 3.94 9.09
C PHE A 40 -9.82 4.97 9.95
N ALA A 41 -9.50 6.24 9.75
CA ALA A 41 -10.31 7.34 10.25
C ALA A 41 -11.61 7.46 9.45
N PRO A 42 -12.68 8.05 10.01
CA PRO A 42 -13.87 8.40 9.22
C PRO A 42 -13.50 9.27 8.02
N GLY A 43 -13.97 8.88 6.83
CA GLY A 43 -13.68 9.60 5.58
C GLY A 43 -12.28 9.35 5.00
N ALA A 44 -11.54 8.36 5.49
CA ALA A 44 -10.25 7.99 4.93
C ALA A 44 -10.34 7.62 3.45
N THR A 45 -9.29 7.94 2.70
CA THR A 45 -9.21 7.68 1.26
C THR A 45 -8.17 6.61 0.94
N ALA A 46 -8.43 5.82 -0.10
CA ALA A 46 -7.47 4.88 -0.66
C ALA A 46 -7.19 5.21 -2.13
N LYS A 47 -5.95 4.97 -2.56
CA LYS A 47 -5.56 5.06 -3.97
C LYS A 47 -4.74 3.84 -4.38
N LEU A 48 -5.06 3.31 -5.56
CA LEU A 48 -4.30 2.23 -6.21
C LEU A 48 -3.50 2.79 -7.37
N SER A 49 -2.36 2.18 -7.65
CA SER A 49 -1.51 2.54 -8.79
C SER A 49 -1.86 1.64 -9.96
N ASP A 50 -2.07 2.22 -11.15
CA ASP A 50 -2.24 1.43 -12.38
C ASP A 50 -0.90 1.07 -13.04
N LEU A 51 -0.94 0.27 -14.10
CA LEU A 51 0.26 -0.11 -14.88
C LEU A 51 1.10 1.07 -15.41
N ASN A 52 0.53 2.27 -15.50
CA ASN A 52 1.23 3.48 -15.94
C ASN A 52 1.78 4.31 -14.76
N ASN A 53 1.70 3.79 -13.53
CA ASN A 53 2.02 4.46 -12.28
C ASN A 53 1.15 5.70 -12.00
N MET A 54 -0.07 5.74 -12.54
CA MET A 54 -1.07 6.74 -12.20
C MET A 54 -1.89 6.29 -11.00
N LEU A 55 -2.18 7.22 -10.09
CA LEU A 55 -2.94 6.94 -8.87
C LEU A 55 -4.43 7.19 -9.08
N HIS A 56 -5.25 6.19 -8.78
CA HIS A 56 -6.70 6.25 -8.89
C HIS A 56 -7.34 6.16 -7.51
N ALA A 57 -8.26 7.07 -7.21
CA ALA A 57 -9.02 7.00 -5.97
C ALA A 57 -10.00 5.84 -6.02
N VAL A 58 -9.98 4.99 -5.00
CA VAL A 58 -10.87 3.83 -4.89
C VAL A 58 -11.57 3.80 -3.53
N PRO A 59 -12.77 3.22 -3.43
CA PRO A 59 -13.40 2.94 -2.14
C PRO A 59 -12.54 1.98 -1.29
N LEU A 60 -12.60 2.11 0.05
CA LEU A 60 -11.86 1.21 0.96
C LEU A 60 -12.21 -0.27 0.76
N ALA A 61 -13.45 -0.58 0.34
CA ALA A 61 -13.86 -1.94 0.01
C ALA A 61 -13.15 -2.50 -1.24
N GLN A 62 -12.93 -1.66 -2.26
CA GLN A 62 -12.17 -2.06 -3.45
C GLN A 62 -10.68 -2.20 -3.11
N PHE A 63 -10.13 -1.30 -2.30
CA PHE A 63 -8.77 -1.43 -1.78
C PHE A 63 -8.56 -2.76 -1.02
N ALA A 64 -9.47 -3.10 -0.10
CA ALA A 64 -9.43 -4.35 0.63
C ALA A 64 -9.43 -5.56 -0.31
N ALA A 65 -10.34 -5.58 -1.29
CA ALA A 65 -10.41 -6.64 -2.29
C ALA A 65 -9.12 -6.76 -3.09
N HIS A 66 -8.55 -5.65 -3.57
CA HIS A 66 -7.27 -5.61 -4.28
C HIS A 66 -6.13 -6.22 -3.46
N THR A 67 -5.99 -5.82 -2.20
CA THR A 67 -4.93 -6.36 -1.34
C THR A 67 -5.09 -7.85 -1.04
N ASP A 68 -6.34 -8.34 -0.93
CA ASP A 68 -6.63 -9.78 -0.78
C ASP A 68 -6.26 -10.54 -2.06
N PHE A 69 -6.63 -10.02 -3.23
CA PHE A 69 -6.27 -10.62 -4.51
C PHE A 69 -4.76 -10.70 -4.72
N CYS A 70 -4.04 -9.63 -4.38
CA CYS A 70 -2.59 -9.59 -4.55
C CYS A 70 -1.81 -10.48 -3.59
N LEU A 71 -2.29 -10.65 -2.35
CA LEU A 71 -1.64 -11.54 -1.40
C LEU A 71 -1.98 -13.02 -1.64
N ASN A 72 -3.17 -13.31 -2.14
CA ASN A 72 -3.61 -14.68 -2.40
C ASN A 72 -3.31 -15.15 -3.83
N HIS A 73 -2.76 -14.28 -4.70
CA HIS A 73 -2.44 -14.57 -6.10
C HIS A 73 -3.62 -15.12 -6.92
N THR A 74 -4.84 -14.70 -6.59
CA THR A 74 -6.07 -15.30 -7.16
C THR A 74 -6.49 -14.70 -8.50
N SER A 75 -6.03 -13.49 -8.85
CA SER A 75 -5.94 -12.88 -10.19
C SER A 75 -5.73 -11.38 -10.04
N ALA A 76 -4.72 -10.79 -10.71
CA ALA A 76 -4.62 -9.34 -10.82
C ALA A 76 -5.41 -8.92 -12.07
N PRO A 77 -6.42 -8.05 -11.99
CA PRO A 77 -6.96 -7.44 -13.21
C PRO A 77 -5.83 -6.69 -13.91
N ASP A 78 -5.77 -6.78 -15.25
CA ASP A 78 -4.71 -6.16 -16.07
C ASP A 78 -4.56 -4.64 -15.84
N THR A 79 -5.51 -3.99 -15.16
CA THR A 79 -5.49 -2.55 -14.88
C THR A 79 -4.86 -2.16 -13.54
N GLU A 80 -4.83 -3.06 -12.55
CA GLU A 80 -4.34 -2.82 -11.19
C GLU A 80 -3.33 -3.93 -10.83
N PRO A 81 -2.04 -3.77 -11.21
CA PRO A 81 -1.05 -4.82 -11.01
C PRO A 81 -0.75 -5.02 -9.52
N CYS A 82 -0.47 -6.26 -9.14
CA CYS A 82 0.09 -6.55 -7.83
C CYS A 82 1.58 -6.22 -7.82
N TYR A 83 1.94 -5.07 -7.25
CA TYR A 83 3.33 -4.70 -7.09
C TYR A 83 4.01 -5.55 -6.02
N ASP A 84 5.25 -5.96 -6.29
CA ASP A 84 6.05 -6.75 -5.36
C ASP A 84 6.10 -6.07 -3.98
N ARG A 85 5.79 -6.86 -2.95
CA ARG A 85 5.79 -6.53 -1.51
C ARG A 85 4.63 -5.65 -1.01
N GLY A 86 3.70 -5.21 -1.85
CA GLY A 86 2.51 -4.47 -1.41
C GLY A 86 2.86 -3.26 -0.56
N THR A 87 3.82 -2.45 -1.02
CA THR A 87 4.27 -1.26 -0.30
C THR A 87 3.27 -0.14 -0.45
N HIS A 88 2.92 0.47 0.68
CA HIS A 88 1.97 1.57 0.76
C HIS A 88 2.56 2.77 1.48
N GLU A 89 2.21 3.96 1.02
CA GLU A 89 2.34 5.17 1.78
C GLU A 89 1.06 5.38 2.60
N ILE A 90 1.22 5.70 3.89
CA ILE A 90 0.08 5.99 4.79
C ILE A 90 0.28 7.37 5.43
N VAL A 91 -0.82 8.09 5.56
CA VAL A 91 -0.91 9.32 6.35
C VAL A 91 -1.79 9.02 7.57
N LEU A 92 -1.31 9.41 8.75
CA LEU A 92 -2.01 9.20 10.02
C LEU A 92 -2.57 10.51 10.57
N ASP A 93 -3.71 10.46 11.25
CA ASP A 93 -4.19 11.55 12.10
C ASP A 93 -3.45 11.60 13.46
N GLY A 94 -3.77 12.58 14.29
CA GLY A 94 -3.18 12.73 15.62
C GLY A 94 -3.50 11.60 16.62
N SER A 95 -4.41 10.69 16.26
CA SER A 95 -4.75 9.48 17.03
C SER A 95 -4.12 8.21 16.45
N GLY A 96 -3.32 8.33 15.39
CA GLY A 96 -2.66 7.19 14.73
C GLY A 96 -3.57 6.42 13.76
N ARG A 97 -4.72 6.97 13.36
CA ARG A 97 -5.62 6.35 12.37
C ARG A 97 -5.26 6.79 10.96
N ILE A 98 -5.39 5.89 9.99
CA ILE A 98 -5.09 6.19 8.59
C ILE A 98 -6.14 7.15 8.04
N THR A 99 -5.72 8.30 7.53
CA THR A 99 -6.55 9.26 6.78
C THR A 99 -6.40 9.11 5.28
N ASN A 100 -5.23 8.64 4.82
CA ASN A 100 -4.99 8.34 3.41
C ASN A 100 -4.01 7.16 3.29
N ILE A 101 -4.30 6.24 2.37
CA ILE A 101 -3.42 5.13 1.99
C ILE A 101 -3.24 5.10 0.47
N VAL A 102 -2.01 4.92 0.02
CA VAL A 102 -1.65 4.91 -1.40
C VAL A 102 -0.76 3.72 -1.66
N GLU A 103 -1.14 2.87 -2.62
CA GLU A 103 -0.23 1.83 -3.13
C GLU A 103 0.90 2.48 -3.93
N VAL A 104 2.14 2.11 -3.61
CA VAL A 104 3.33 2.66 -4.25
C VAL A 104 3.87 1.63 -5.23
N GLY A 105 3.85 1.97 -6.52
CA GLY A 105 4.49 1.17 -7.56
C GLY A 105 6.01 1.05 -7.35
N LEU A 106 6.63 0.07 -8.03
CA LEU A 106 8.07 -0.26 -7.90
C LEU A 106 9.04 0.88 -8.26
N VAL A 107 8.56 1.95 -8.88
CA VAL A 107 9.36 3.11 -9.25
C VAL A 107 8.98 4.27 -8.36
N LYS A 108 9.93 4.75 -7.56
CA LYS A 108 9.84 6.02 -6.82
C LYS A 108 9.25 7.07 -7.78
N GLN A 109 8.05 7.58 -7.50
CA GLN A 109 7.57 8.76 -8.21
C GLN A 109 8.64 9.83 -8.02
N VAL A 110 9.28 10.22 -9.11
CA VAL A 110 10.10 11.42 -9.14
C VAL A 110 9.11 12.57 -9.00
N VAL A 111 8.83 12.94 -7.76
CA VAL A 111 8.14 14.20 -7.48
C VAL A 111 9.10 15.27 -7.99
N THR A 112 8.79 15.82 -9.15
CA THR A 112 9.56 16.93 -9.72
C THR A 112 9.15 18.17 -8.92
N PRO A 113 10.11 18.99 -8.44
CA PRO A 113 9.83 20.14 -7.58
C PRO A 113 8.95 21.20 -8.26
#